data_AF-A0A7W1IHB6-F1
#
_entry.id   AF-A0A7W1IHB6-F1
#
_cell.length_a   1.000
_cell.length_b   1.000
_cell.length_c   1.000
_cell.angle_alpha   90.00
_cell.angle_beta   90.00
_cell.angle_gamma   90.00
#
_symmetry.space_group_name_H-M   'P 1'
#
loop_
_entity.id
_entity.type
_entity.pdbx_description
1 polymer ?
#
loop_
_entity_poly.entity_id
_entity_poly.type
_entity_poly.pdbx_seq_one_letter_code
_entity_poly.pdbx_strand_id
1 'polypeptide(L)'
;MSRARRIAPVRVLACLALAALPGCASGQTARPATAASFARADTAALRRTLDSLADAHHGIVGYTVHNLDTGERLERRGNETFPTASLIKVAILVTVYDLVEQGKLSLDDPL
;
A
#
# COMPACT_ATOMS: atom_id res chain seq x y z
N MET A 1 7.63 14.85 -53.09
CA MET A 1 6.55 14.30 -53.93
C MET A 1 5.96 13.08 -53.25
N SER A 2 4.66 13.14 -52.89
CA SER A 2 3.63 12.07 -52.84
C SER A 2 3.95 10.76 -52.08
N ARG A 3 3.16 10.25 -51.12
CA ARG A 3 1.70 10.22 -51.03
C ARG A 3 1.21 10.19 -49.57
N ALA A 4 0.25 11.05 -49.29
CA ALA A 4 -0.68 10.94 -48.16
C ALA A 4 -1.60 9.72 -48.36
N ARG A 5 -1.78 8.90 -47.33
CA ARG A 5 -2.87 7.92 -47.27
C ARG A 5 -4.01 8.52 -46.45
N ARG A 6 -4.92 9.20 -47.15
CA ARG A 6 -6.28 9.47 -46.65
C ARG A 6 -7.17 8.31 -47.09
N ILE A 7 -7.82 7.64 -46.14
CA ILE A 7 -8.90 6.70 -46.44
C ILE A 7 -10.17 7.32 -45.83
N ALA A 8 -11.11 7.63 -46.72
CA ALA A 8 -12.38 8.30 -46.45
C ALA A 8 -13.42 7.30 -45.90
N PRO A 9 -14.58 7.78 -45.39
CA PRO A 9 -15.46 7.01 -44.50
C PRO A 9 -16.49 6.22 -45.31
N VAL A 10 -16.71 4.95 -44.95
CA VAL A 10 -17.84 4.17 -45.47
C VAL A 10 -18.94 4.16 -44.41
N ARG A 11 -20.01 4.92 -44.67
CA ARG A 11 -21.30 4.83 -43.98
C ARG A 11 -22.30 4.17 -44.92
N VAL A 12 -22.76 2.96 -44.59
CA VAL A 12 -24.04 2.38 -45.04
C VAL A 12 -24.52 1.53 -43.85
N LEU A 13 -25.33 2.09 -42.96
CA LEU A 13 -26.79 2.02 -42.89
C LEU A 13 -27.37 0.61 -42.70
N ALA A 14 -27.88 0.40 -41.48
CA ALA A 14 -29.10 -0.32 -41.10
C ALA A 14 -29.28 -1.82 -41.45
N CYS A 15 -29.11 -2.67 -40.43
CA CYS A 15 -29.95 -3.86 -40.24
C CYS A 15 -30.55 -3.80 -38.82
N LEU A 16 -31.75 -3.24 -38.72
CA LEU A 16 -32.67 -3.43 -37.59
C LEU A 16 -33.43 -4.73 -37.83
N ALA A 17 -33.30 -5.72 -36.94
CA ALA A 17 -34.42 -6.52 -36.42
C ALA A 17 -33.95 -7.71 -35.56
N LEU A 18 -34.46 -7.72 -34.32
CA LEU A 18 -34.86 -8.87 -33.50
C LEU A 18 -33.81 -9.92 -33.11
N ALA A 19 -33.41 -9.90 -31.83
CA ALA A 19 -33.94 -10.87 -30.85
C ALA A 19 -33.46 -10.48 -29.45
N ALA A 20 -34.42 -10.13 -28.59
CA ALA A 20 -34.19 -9.98 -27.17
C ALA A 20 -33.84 -11.35 -26.58
N LEU A 21 -32.56 -11.57 -26.29
CA LEU A 21 -32.14 -12.51 -25.27
C LEU A 21 -31.65 -11.66 -24.10
N PRO A 22 -32.35 -11.61 -22.95
CA PRO A 22 -31.79 -11.12 -21.71
C PRO A 22 -30.73 -12.13 -21.26
N GLY A 23 -29.59 -12.14 -21.95
CA GLY A 23 -28.42 -12.88 -21.55
C GLY A 23 -27.95 -12.29 -20.24
N CYS A 24 -28.05 -13.07 -19.18
CA CYS A 24 -27.69 -12.74 -17.82
C CYS A 24 -26.30 -12.08 -17.79
N ALA A 25 -26.29 -10.74 -17.79
CA ALA A 25 -25.21 -9.99 -17.19
C ALA A 25 -25.30 -10.29 -15.69
N SER A 26 -24.64 -11.38 -15.27
CA SER A 26 -24.32 -11.62 -13.86
C SER A 26 -23.39 -10.49 -13.44
N GLY A 27 -23.97 -9.31 -13.21
CA GLY A 27 -23.30 -8.20 -12.58
C GLY A 27 -22.84 -8.70 -11.22
N GLN A 28 -21.54 -8.93 -11.08
CA GLN A 28 -20.92 -8.96 -9.78
C GLN A 28 -21.12 -7.56 -9.19
N THR A 29 -22.24 -7.37 -8.50
CA THR A 29 -22.36 -6.31 -7.51
C THR A 29 -21.23 -6.55 -6.53
N ALA A 30 -20.19 -5.70 -6.62
CA ALA A 30 -19.10 -5.68 -5.67
C ALA A 30 -19.72 -5.62 -4.27
N ARG A 31 -19.57 -6.70 -3.50
CA ARG A 31 -20.03 -6.75 -2.13
C ARG A 31 -19.33 -5.60 -1.40
N PRO A 32 -20.05 -4.66 -0.77
CA PRO A 32 -19.41 -3.57 -0.07
C PRO A 32 -18.46 -4.18 0.94
N ALA A 33 -17.18 -3.82 0.82
CA ALA A 33 -16.19 -4.21 1.81
C ALA A 33 -16.61 -3.54 3.12
N THR A 34 -17.13 -4.33 4.05
CA THR A 34 -17.34 -3.85 5.42
C THR A 34 -15.97 -3.42 5.92
N ALA A 35 -15.81 -2.12 6.19
CA ALA A 35 -14.58 -1.61 6.77
C ALA A 35 -14.31 -2.42 8.05
N ALA A 36 -13.13 -3.01 8.15
CA ALA A 36 -12.71 -3.70 9.35
C ALA A 36 -12.75 -2.69 10.51
N SER A 37 -13.64 -2.89 11.47
CA SER A 37 -13.64 -2.12 12.71
C SER A 37 -12.56 -2.70 13.61
N PHE A 38 -11.47 -1.98 13.80
CA PHE A 38 -10.49 -2.32 14.81
C PHE A 38 -11.05 -1.95 16.19
N ALA A 39 -10.92 -2.85 17.17
CA ALA A 39 -11.23 -2.51 18.55
C ALA A 39 -10.28 -1.41 19.03
N ARG A 40 -10.75 -0.51 19.90
CA ARG A 40 -9.90 0.53 20.48
C ARG A 40 -8.73 -0.13 21.22
N ALA A 41 -7.52 0.28 20.88
CA ALA A 41 -6.31 -0.24 21.53
C ALA A 41 -6.27 0.16 23.02
N ASP A 42 -6.07 -0.81 23.91
CA ASP A 42 -5.70 -0.57 25.30
C ASP A 42 -4.18 -0.37 25.37
N THR A 43 -3.75 0.88 25.21
CA THR A 43 -2.35 1.27 25.19
C THR A 43 -1.66 1.08 26.56
N ALA A 44 -2.42 1.12 27.66
CA ALA A 44 -1.91 0.88 29.01
C ALA A 44 -1.63 -0.60 29.27
N ALA A 45 -2.51 -1.49 28.82
CA ALA A 45 -2.24 -2.93 28.82
C ALA A 45 -1.03 -3.27 27.93
N LEU A 46 -0.96 -2.70 26.72
CA LEU A 46 0.16 -2.90 25.82
C LEU A 46 1.50 -2.47 26.43
N ARG A 47 1.57 -1.29 27.07
CA ARG A 47 2.78 -0.81 27.76
C ARG A 47 3.26 -1.83 28.79
N ARG A 48 2.36 -2.30 29.67
CA ARG A 48 2.72 -3.28 30.72
C ARG A 48 3.29 -4.56 30.12
N THR A 49 2.70 -5.05 29.03
CA THR A 49 3.21 -6.24 28.34
C THR A 49 4.59 -6.00 27.74
N LEU A 50 4.79 -4.89 27.02
CA LEU A 50 6.07 -4.58 26.40
C LEU A 50 7.18 -4.34 27.45
N ASP A 51 6.85 -3.65 28.55
CA ASP A 51 7.79 -3.42 29.65
C ASP A 51 8.18 -4.74 30.33
N SER A 52 7.22 -5.62 30.60
CA SER A 52 7.50 -6.94 31.18
C SER A 52 8.39 -7.80 30.27
N LEU A 53 8.17 -7.78 28.95
CA LEU A 53 9.00 -8.51 27.99
C LEU A 53 10.42 -7.95 27.93
N ALA A 54 10.53 -6.62 27.94
CA ALA A 54 11.81 -5.93 27.90
C ALA A 54 12.62 -6.15 29.20
N ASP A 55 11.96 -6.23 30.36
CA ASP A 55 12.61 -6.51 31.65
C ASP A 55 13.06 -7.97 31.78
N ALA A 56 12.32 -8.91 31.19
CA ALA A 56 12.68 -10.33 31.19
C ALA A 56 13.78 -10.70 30.17
N HIS A 57 14.11 -9.79 29.25
CA HIS A 57 15.08 -10.04 28.19
C HIS A 57 16.52 -9.90 28.68
N HIS A 58 17.39 -10.84 28.31
CA HIS A 58 18.82 -10.79 28.60
C HIS A 58 19.54 -9.92 27.55
N GLY A 59 19.30 -8.60 27.62
CA GLY A 59 19.83 -7.63 26.68
C GLY A 59 19.14 -6.27 26.84
N ILE A 60 19.37 -5.36 25.90
CA ILE A 60 18.71 -4.05 25.89
C ILE A 60 17.59 -4.07 24.86
N VAL A 61 16.36 -3.86 25.33
CA VAL A 61 15.17 -3.70 24.47
C VAL A 61 14.72 -2.25 24.49
N GLY A 62 14.61 -1.67 23.30
CA GLY A 62 13.93 -0.40 23.05
C GLY A 62 12.71 -0.63 22.17
N TYR A 63 11.64 0.15 22.38
CA TYR A 63 10.46 0.14 21.52
C TYR A 63 9.91 1.55 21.40
N THR A 64 9.30 1.82 20.24
CA THR A 64 8.50 3.03 19.97
C THR A 64 7.26 2.60 19.20
N VAL A 65 6.09 2.89 19.73
CA VAL A 65 4.78 2.57 19.13
C VAL A 65 3.98 3.85 18.99
N HIS A 66 3.40 4.04 17.82
CA HIS A 66 2.55 5.19 17.49
C HIS A 66 1.16 4.69 17.11
N ASN A 67 0.15 5.13 17.85
CA ASN A 67 -1.23 4.95 17.44
C ASN A 67 -1.60 6.07 16.45
N LEU A 68 -1.84 5.72 15.19
CA LEU A 68 -2.13 6.69 14.14
C LEU A 68 -3.54 7.29 14.25
N ASP A 69 -4.48 6.59 14.89
CA ASP A 69 -5.87 7.05 15.06
C ASP A 69 -5.99 8.06 16.21
N THR A 70 -5.26 7.84 17.30
CA THR A 70 -5.36 8.67 18.52
C THR A 70 -4.20 9.64 18.70
N GLY A 71 -3.09 9.44 17.98
CA GLY A 71 -1.84 10.17 18.18
C GLY A 71 -1.06 9.77 19.44
N GLU A 72 -1.55 8.80 20.22
CA GLU A 72 -0.87 8.30 21.41
C GLU A 72 0.47 7.64 21.07
N ARG A 73 1.46 7.84 21.93
CA ARG A 73 2.82 7.30 21.77
C ARG A 73 3.24 6.53 23.00
N LEU A 74 3.89 5.40 22.77
CA LEU A 74 4.44 4.53 23.80
C LEU A 74 5.89 4.30 23.46
N GLU A 75 6.79 4.61 24.39
CA GLU A 75 8.21 4.44 24.16
C GLU A 75 8.95 3.98 25.42
N ARG A 76 10.01 3.21 25.17
CA ARG A 76 11.09 2.85 26.08
C ARG A 76 12.39 2.95 25.29
N ARG A 77 13.31 3.81 25.71
CA ARG A 77 14.57 4.08 25.00
C ARG A 77 14.37 4.58 23.55
N GLY A 78 13.27 5.31 23.29
CA GLY A 78 12.86 5.68 21.93
C GLY A 78 13.83 6.61 21.19
N ASN A 79 14.73 7.28 21.92
CA ASN A 79 15.75 8.17 21.36
C ASN A 79 17.19 7.60 21.48
N GLU A 80 17.34 6.33 21.87
CA GLU A 80 18.65 5.65 21.92
C GLU A 80 18.94 4.97 20.57
N THR A 81 20.23 4.93 20.18
CA THR A 81 20.66 4.30 18.93
C THR A 81 20.85 2.80 19.11
N PHE A 82 20.30 2.00 18.19
CA PHE A 82 20.47 0.55 18.11
C PHE A 82 21.09 0.15 16.76
N PRO A 83 21.86 -0.96 16.68
CA PRO A 83 22.31 -1.51 15.40
C PRO A 83 21.10 -1.82 14.51
N THR A 84 21.08 -1.27 13.30
CA THR A 84 19.95 -1.44 12.37
C THR A 84 19.89 -2.85 11.77
N ALA A 85 21.02 -3.55 11.69
CA ALA A 85 21.14 -4.82 10.98
C ALA A 85 20.48 -4.72 9.59
N SER A 86 19.67 -5.70 9.18
CA SER A 86 18.96 -5.64 7.90
C SER A 86 17.78 -4.64 7.86
N LEU A 87 17.40 -3.97 8.96
CA LEU A 87 16.38 -2.90 8.91
C LEU A 87 16.82 -1.69 8.10
N ILE A 88 18.14 -1.48 7.93
CA ILE A 88 18.67 -0.41 7.07
C ILE A 88 18.10 -0.46 5.66
N LYS A 89 17.75 -1.66 5.16
CA LYS A 89 17.18 -1.85 3.83
C LYS A 89 15.86 -1.11 3.65
N VAL A 90 15.09 -0.87 4.71
CA VAL A 90 13.86 -0.08 4.63
C VAL A 90 14.19 1.36 4.23
N ALA A 91 15.15 2.00 4.91
CA ALA A 91 15.57 3.36 4.56
C ALA A 91 16.19 3.44 3.17
N ILE A 92 17.00 2.44 2.79
CA ILE A 92 17.56 2.34 1.43
C ILE A 92 16.43 2.25 0.38
N LEU A 93 15.45 1.39 0.59
CA LEU A 93 14.32 1.23 -0.34
C LEU A 93 13.46 2.49 -0.42
N VAL A 94 13.20 3.18 0.70
CA VAL A 94 12.50 4.46 0.69
C VAL A 94 13.21 5.45 -0.24
N THR A 95 14.53 5.57 -0.14
CA THR A 95 15.32 6.42 -1.03
C THR A 95 15.26 5.95 -2.49
N VAL A 96 15.34 4.63 -2.74
CA VAL A 96 15.24 4.09 -4.11
C VAL A 96 13.88 4.45 -4.73
N TYR A 97 12.79 4.24 -4.02
CA TYR A 97 11.45 4.57 -4.51
C TYR A 97 11.25 6.08 -4.71
N ASP A 98 11.81 6.92 -3.83
CA ASP A 98 11.83 8.38 -4.00
C ASP A 98 12.59 8.80 -5.27
N LEU A 99 13.74 8.17 -5.56
CA LEU A 99 14.49 8.42 -6.79
C LEU A 99 13.76 7.93 -8.05
N VAL A 100 13.02 6.82 -7.96
CA VAL A 100 12.16 6.34 -9.05
C VAL A 100 11.02 7.33 -9.31
N GLU A 101 10.36 7.83 -8.27
CA GLU A 101 9.32 8.87 -8.39
C GLU A 101 9.86 10.16 -9.01
N GLN A 102 11.10 10.52 -8.70
CA GLN A 102 11.81 11.66 -9.31
C GLN A 102 12.32 11.39 -10.74
N GLY A 103 12.11 10.19 -11.29
CA GLY A 103 12.59 9.80 -12.62
C GLY A 103 14.11 9.67 -12.75
N LYS A 104 14.82 9.50 -11.62
CA LYS A 104 16.28 9.39 -11.56
C LYS A 104 16.78 7.94 -11.64
N LEU A 105 15.93 6.97 -11.31
CA LEU A 105 16.20 5.54 -11.39
C LEU A 105 14.99 4.82 -12.01
N SER A 106 15.22 3.65 -12.59
CA SER A 106 14.19 2.68 -12.95
C SER A 106 14.32 1.41 -12.10
N LEU A 107 13.20 0.81 -11.73
CA LEU A 107 13.21 -0.51 -11.08
C LEU A 107 13.61 -1.64 -12.06
N ASP A 108 13.60 -1.35 -13.36
CA ASP A 108 14.05 -2.25 -14.43
C ASP A 108 15.53 -2.02 -14.82
N ASP A 109 16.23 -1.14 -14.12
CA ASP A 109 17.66 -0.91 -14.37
C ASP A 109 18.45 -2.22 -14.13
N PRO A 110 19.40 -2.58 -15.01
CA PRO A 110 20.26 -3.73 -14.77
C PRO A 110 21.15 -3.50 -13.55
N LEU A 111 21.33 -4.55 -12.73
CA LEU A 111 22.22 -4.56 -11.57
C LEU A 111 23.67 -4.89 -11.96
#